data_AF-T1ID16-F1
#
_entry.id   AF-T1ID16-F1
#
_cell.length_a   1.000
_cell.length_b   1.000
_cell.length_c   1.000
_cell.angle_alpha   90.00
_cell.angle_beta   90.00
_cell.angle_gamma   90.00
#
_symmetry.space_group_name_H-M   'P 1'
#
loop_
_entity.id
_entity.type
_entity.pdbx_description
1 polymer ?
#
loop_
_entity_poly.entity_id
_entity_poly.type
_entity_poly.pdbx_seq_one_letter_code
_entity_poly.pdbx_strand_id
1 'polypeptide(L)' 'MTRGNQRDLAREKNQKRQQEMQKKKSSNDKNSNKGMTLEQRKQRDAELMREKQRKAMARQTTGTT' A
#
# COMPACT_ATOMS: atom_id res chain seq x y z
N MET A 1 35.11 -21.49 2.61
CA MET A 1 33.72 -21.34 2.12
C MET A 1 32.67 -21.06 3.23
N THR A 2 33.07 -20.79 4.48
CA THR A 2 32.13 -20.79 5.64
C THR A 2 31.82 -19.40 6.22
N ARG A 3 32.03 -18.32 5.45
CA ARG A 3 31.75 -16.93 5.90
C ARG A 3 30.96 -16.07 4.90
N GLY A 4 30.97 -16.39 3.60
CA GLY A 4 30.15 -15.69 2.60
C GLY A 4 28.65 -15.87 2.86
N ASN A 5 28.24 -17.12 3.11
CA ASN A 5 26.84 -17.49 3.36
C ASN A 5 26.23 -16.74 4.57
N GLN A 6 26.99 -16.56 5.65
CA GLN A 6 26.48 -15.87 6.85
C GLN A 6 26.29 -14.36 6.65
N ARG A 7 27.13 -13.74 5.80
CA ARG A 7 26.99 -12.31 5.48
C ARG A 7 25.78 -12.05 4.60
N ASP A 8 25.57 -12.92 3.61
CA ASP A 8 24.42 -12.83 2.72
C ASP A 8 23.11 -13.11 3.47
N LEU A 9 23.10 -14.12 4.35
CA LEU A 9 21.97 -14.41 5.23
C LEU A 9 21.65 -13.24 6.18
N ALA A 10 22.67 -12.58 6.75
CA ALA A 10 22.47 -11.40 7.60
C ALA A 10 21.90 -10.21 6.82
N ARG A 11 22.37 -9.98 5.58
CA ARG A 11 21.82 -8.95 4.69
C ARG A 11 20.37 -9.23 4.34
N GLU A 12 20.03 -10.47 3.99
CA GLU A 12 18.66 -10.88 3.72
C GLU A 12 17.76 -10.71 4.94
N LYS A 13 18.20 -11.14 6.13
CA LYS A 13 17.47 -10.92 7.38
C LYS A 13 17.25 -9.45 7.69
N ASN A 14 18.23 -8.59 7.41
CA ASN A 14 18.10 -7.16 7.61
C ASN A 14 17.11 -6.53 6.62
N GLN A 15 17.21 -6.88 5.34
CA GLN A 15 16.28 -6.41 4.31
C GLN A 15 14.85 -6.86 4.62
N LYS A 16 14.66 -8.13 5.00
CA LYS A 16 13.35 -8.67 5.39
C LYS A 16 12.79 -7.94 6.62
N ARG A 17 13.60 -7.71 7.66
CA ARG A 17 13.19 -6.91 8.82
C ARG A 17 12.80 -5.48 8.45
N GLN A 18 13.56 -4.82 7.58
CA GLN A 18 13.23 -3.47 7.11
C GLN A 18 11.91 -3.45 6.32
N GLN A 19 11.67 -4.44 5.45
CA GLN A 19 10.41 -4.57 4.73
C GLN A 19 9.23 -4.83 5.67
N GLU A 20 9.39 -5.69 6.67
CA GLU A 20 8.37 -5.94 7.69
C GLU A 20 8.06 -4.69 8.51
N MET A 21 9.09 -3.93 8.91
CA MET A 21 8.90 -2.65 9.59
C MET A 21 8.13 -1.66 8.72
N GLN A 22 8.45 -1.56 7.43
CA GLN A 22 7.70 -0.71 6.49
C GLN A 22 6.23 -1.12 6.36
N LYS A 23 5.92 -2.42 6.35
CA LYS A 23 4.53 -2.92 6.32
C LYS A 23 3.77 -2.63 7.62
N LYS A 24 4.45 -2.72 8.77
CA LYS A 24 3.90 -2.45 10.11
C LYS A 24 3.77 -0.97 10.45
N LYS A 25 4.33 -0.06 9.63
CA LYS A 25 4.13 1.39 9.81
C LYS A 25 2.64 1.71 9.87
N SER A 26 2.27 2.54 10.84
CA SER A 26 0.90 2.99 11.03
C SER A 26 0.38 3.65 9.74
N SER A 27 -0.93 3.71 9.56
CA SER A 27 -1.51 4.38 8.39
C SER A 27 -1.05 5.85 8.28
N ASN A 28 -0.69 6.51 9.39
CA ASN A 28 -0.10 7.86 9.39
C ASN A 28 1.33 7.90 8.85
N ASP A 29 2.13 6.86 9.16
CA ASP A 29 3.57 6.80 8.81
C ASP A 29 3.84 6.20 7.43
N LYS A 30 2.80 5.70 6.75
CA LYS A 30 2.91 5.28 5.35
C LYS A 30 3.15 6.53 4.49
N ASN A 31 4.16 6.47 3.63
CA ASN A 31 4.54 7.60 2.76
C ASN A 31 3.35 8.19 1.97
N SER A 32 2.38 7.36 1.56
CA SER A 32 1.15 7.79 0.85
C SER A 32 0.20 8.67 1.68
N ASN A 33 0.36 8.67 3.01
CA ASN A 33 -0.45 9.40 3.97
C ASN A 33 0.35 10.45 4.75
N LYS A 34 1.65 10.56 4.48
CA LYS A 34 2.54 11.50 5.14
C LYS A 34 2.12 12.93 4.80
N GLY A 35 1.77 13.71 5.82
CA GLY A 35 1.31 15.10 5.68
C GLY A 35 -0.17 15.27 5.34
N MET A 36 -0.95 14.17 5.24
CA MET A 36 -2.40 14.24 5.05
C MET A 36 -3.12 14.27 6.40
N THR A 37 -4.08 15.18 6.56
CA THR A 37 -4.98 15.17 7.72
C THR A 37 -5.97 14.00 7.64
N LEU A 38 -6.63 13.68 8.76
CA LEU A 38 -7.67 12.65 8.79
C LEU A 38 -8.80 12.93 7.79
N GLU A 39 -9.18 14.20 7.64
CA GLU A 39 -10.25 14.61 6.74
C GLU A 39 -9.86 14.41 5.28
N GLN A 40 -8.65 14.83 4.90
CA GLN A 40 -8.15 14.66 3.53
C GLN A 40 -8.03 13.19 3.13
N ARG A 41 -7.70 12.30 4.09
CA ARG A 41 -7.73 10.84 3.85
C ARG A 41 -9.14 10.34 3.59
N LYS A 42 -10.12 10.75 4.39
CA LYS A 42 -11.53 10.38 4.19
C LYS A 42 -12.06 10.88 2.85
N GLN A 43 -11.70 12.09 2.45
CA GLN A 43 -12.09 12.67 1.16
C GLN A 43 -11.52 11.83 0.00
N ARG A 44 -10.24 11.48 0.04
CA ARG A 44 -9.60 10.62 -0.97
C ARG A 44 -10.30 9.25 -1.06
N ASP A 45 -10.55 8.60 0.07
CA ASP A 45 -11.21 7.29 0.10
C ASP A 45 -12.64 7.38 -0.47
N ALA A 46 -13.37 8.45 -0.17
CA ALA A 46 -14.70 8.71 -0.71
C ALA A 46 -14.70 8.98 -2.23
N GLU A 47 -13.69 9.70 -2.75
CA GLU A 47 -13.53 9.93 -4.19
C GLU A 47 -13.25 8.62 -4.95
N LEU A 48 -12.36 7.78 -4.44
CA LEU A 48 -12.05 6.47 -5.01
C LEU A 48 -13.29 5.57 -5.02
N MET A 49 -14.10 5.59 -3.97
CA MET A 49 -15.37 4.85 -3.94
C MET A 49 -16.37 5.36 -4.97
N ARG A 50 -16.54 6.67 -5.11
CA ARG A 50 -17.40 7.27 -6.14
C ARG A 50 -16.94 6.92 -7.55
N GLU A 51 -15.63 6.93 -7.81
CA GLU A 51 -15.09 6.51 -9.10
C GLU A 51 -15.32 5.01 -9.35
N LYS A 52 -15.11 4.17 -8.34
CA LYS A 52 -15.38 2.72 -8.44
C LYS A 52 -16.85 2.43 -8.74
N GLN A 53 -17.78 3.13 -8.09
CA GLN A 53 -19.21 3.01 -8.36
C GLN A 53 -19.55 3.44 -9.79
N ARG A 54 -19.03 4.59 -10.25
CA ARG A 54 -19.20 5.05 -11.65
C ARG A 54 -18.69 4.03 -12.66
N LYS A 55 -17.49 3.48 -12.43
CA LYS A 55 -16.92 2.42 -13.29
C LYS A 55 -17.74 1.13 -13.25
N ALA A 56 -18.26 0.74 -12.07
CA ALA A 56 -19.12 -0.43 -11.95
C ALA A 56 -20.44 -0.24 -12.70
N MET A 57 -21.08 0.92 -12.56
CA MET A 57 -22.29 1.27 -13.33
C MET A 57 -22.01 1.30 -14.83
N ALA A 58 -20.93 1.95 -15.27
CA ALA A 58 -20.56 1.98 -16.69
C ALA A 58 -20.29 0.57 -17.27
N ARG A 59 -19.69 -0.33 -16.47
CA ARG A 59 -19.51 -1.74 -16.85
C ARG A 59 -20.83 -2.50 -16.91
N GLN A 60 -21.76 -2.23 -15.99
CA GLN A 60 -23.10 -2.81 -16.05
C GLN A 60 -23.86 -2.31 -17.27
N THR A 61 -23.84 -1.01 -17.58
CA THR A 61 -24.56 -0.45 -18.74
C THR A 61 -24.00 -0.94 -20.08
N THR A 62 -22.69 -1.21 -20.17
CA THR A 62 -22.04 -1.70 -21.40
C THR A 62 -22.20 -3.20 -21.62
N GLY A 63 -22.61 -3.97 -20.61
CA GLY A 63 -22.86 -5.41 -20.72
C GLY A 63 -24.32 -5.79 -21.01
N THR A 64 -25.23 -4.81 -21.05
CA THR A 64 -26.69 -5.04 -21.24
C THR A 64 -27.19 -4.57 -22.61
N THR A 65 -26.32 -4.43 -23.61
CA THR A 65 -26.66 -4.15 -25.02
C THR A 65 -26.13 -5.28 -25.89
#